data_AF-A0A0C4FE47-F1
#
_entry.id   AF-A0A0C4FE47-F1
#
_cell.length_a   1.000
_cell.length_b   1.000
_cell.length_c   1.000
_cell.angle_alpha   90.00
_cell.angle_beta   90.00
_cell.angle_gamma   90.00
#
_symmetry.space_group_name_H-M   'P 1'
#
loop_
_entity.id
_entity.type
_entity.pdbx_description
1 polymer ?
#
loop_
_entity_poly.entity_id
_entity_poly.type
_entity_poly.pdbx_seq_one_letter_code
_entity_poly.pdbx_strand_id
1 'polypeptide(L)'
;MTLISCELENRQGTHYGCKLEVFASNPGFYAALFVPWRSSASHKAHMARYAQSFTIVVLARDKGAGRVSLDPDDGDQPLVDYAVHPFDADSLRDGILLACRTLRAAGAIEIASTLPAVPHFVADARQAPDHAARRFEKWLAQIRAAGVKPGHGVLGSAHQ
;
A
#
# COMPACT_ATOMS: atom_id res chain seq x y z
N MET A 1 12.49 14.79 -6.96
CA MET A 1 13.07 14.72 -5.60
C MET A 1 12.42 13.53 -4.93
N THR A 2 13.17 12.49 -4.60
CA THR A 2 12.65 11.31 -3.89
C THR A 2 12.85 11.54 -2.40
N LEU A 3 11.79 11.40 -1.60
CA LEU A 3 11.84 11.51 -0.14
C LEU A 3 11.50 10.15 0.46
N ILE A 4 12.32 9.72 1.42
CA ILE A 4 12.19 8.43 2.10
C ILE A 4 12.07 8.69 3.61
N SER A 5 11.11 8.04 4.25
CA SER A 5 11.04 7.96 5.72
C SER A 5 11.44 6.56 6.17
N CYS A 6 12.35 6.52 7.15
CA CYS A 6 12.91 5.31 7.75
C CYS A 6 12.30 4.96 9.11
N GLU A 7 11.21 5.61 9.53
CA GLU A 7 10.62 5.47 10.87
C GLU A 7 10.32 4.01 11.26
N LEU A 8 10.04 3.15 10.28
CA LEU A 8 9.68 1.75 10.48
C LEU A 8 10.76 0.77 10.01
N GLU A 9 11.99 1.23 9.71
CA GLU A 9 13.00 0.39 9.07
C GLU A 9 13.58 -0.70 9.99
N ASN A 10 13.54 -0.48 11.31
CA ASN A 10 14.09 -1.37 12.33
C ASN A 10 12.99 -1.90 13.28
N ARG A 11 11.99 -2.55 12.71
CA ARG A 11 10.86 -3.12 13.46
C ARG A 11 11.38 -4.18 14.44
N GLN A 12 11.05 -4.00 15.71
CA GLN A 12 11.44 -4.89 16.82
C GLN A 12 12.96 -5.07 16.98
N GLY A 13 13.79 -4.11 16.52
CA GLY A 13 15.25 -4.21 16.66
C GLY A 13 15.89 -5.28 15.76
N THR A 14 15.19 -5.73 14.73
CA THR A 14 15.63 -6.86 13.88
C THR A 14 16.44 -6.46 12.65
N HIS A 15 16.59 -5.16 12.38
CA HIS A 15 17.10 -4.59 11.11
C HIS A 15 16.24 -4.91 9.87
N TYR A 16 15.03 -5.41 10.09
CA TYR A 16 13.97 -5.59 9.10
C TYR A 16 12.78 -4.71 9.47
N GLY A 17 11.99 -4.34 8.46
CA GLY A 17 10.90 -3.39 8.60
C GLY A 17 10.52 -2.81 7.26
N CYS A 18 9.99 -1.59 7.25
CA CYS A 18 9.63 -0.92 6.00
C CYS A 18 10.04 0.56 5.97
N LYS A 19 10.11 1.07 4.74
CA LYS A 19 10.34 2.48 4.43
C LYS A 19 9.14 3.02 3.69
N LEU A 20 8.84 4.30 3.91
CA LEU A 20 7.86 5.03 3.12
C LEU A 20 8.61 5.84 2.07
N GLU A 21 8.20 5.74 0.82
CA GLU A 21 8.82 6.47 -0.28
C GLU A 21 7.75 7.18 -1.12
N VAL A 22 8.08 8.38 -1.58
CA VAL A 22 7.29 9.06 -2.60
C VAL A 22 7.50 8.35 -3.93
N PHE A 23 6.46 7.69 -4.42
CA PHE A 23 6.55 6.92 -5.65
C PHE A 23 6.71 7.84 -6.87
N ALA A 24 7.28 7.32 -7.96
CA ALA A 24 7.31 7.96 -9.27
C ALA A 24 5.88 8.13 -9.81
N SER A 25 5.18 9.15 -9.31
CA SER A 25 3.75 9.33 -9.49
C SER A 25 3.46 9.96 -10.85
N ASN A 26 3.69 9.23 -11.94
CA ASN A 26 3.18 9.62 -13.27
C ASN A 26 1.71 9.15 -13.42
N PRO A 27 0.93 9.75 -14.34
CA PRO A 27 -0.49 9.43 -14.50
C PRO A 27 -0.75 7.95 -14.84
N GLY A 28 0.17 7.31 -15.58
CA GLY A 28 0.04 5.90 -15.98
C GLY A 28 0.13 4.95 -14.79
N PHE A 29 1.14 5.11 -13.93
CA PHE A 29 1.24 4.32 -12.71
C PHE A 29 0.12 4.62 -11.73
N TYR A 30 -0.27 5.89 -11.59
CA TYR A 30 -1.43 6.26 -10.78
C TYR A 30 -2.70 5.52 -11.22
N ALA A 31 -2.99 5.54 -12.52
CA ALA A 31 -4.14 4.89 -13.13
C ALA A 31 -4.13 3.37 -12.95
N ALA A 32 -2.96 2.73 -13.13
CA ALA A 32 -2.86 1.27 -13.19
C ALA A 32 -2.69 0.61 -11.81
N LEU A 33 -1.96 1.24 -10.88
CA LEU A 33 -1.51 0.60 -9.63
C LEU A 33 -2.20 1.16 -8.39
N PHE A 34 -2.53 2.46 -8.39
CA PHE A 34 -2.93 3.17 -7.17
C PHE A 34 -4.41 3.57 -7.12
N VAL A 35 -5.11 3.56 -8.26
CA VAL A 35 -6.57 3.74 -8.33
C VAL A 35 -7.24 2.40 -8.56
N PRO A 36 -7.95 1.83 -7.56
CA PRO A 36 -8.69 0.60 -7.76
C PRO A 36 -9.74 0.74 -8.85
N TRP A 37 -9.74 -0.17 -9.82
CA TRP A 37 -10.80 -0.22 -10.82
C TRP A 37 -12.10 -0.74 -10.19
N ARG A 38 -13.09 0.15 -10.06
CA ARG A 38 -14.45 -0.21 -9.62
C ARG A 38 -15.48 -0.07 -10.73
N SER A 39 -15.34 0.96 -11.55
CA SER A 39 -16.12 1.21 -12.75
C SER A 39 -15.39 2.23 -13.61
N SER A 40 -15.74 2.29 -14.90
CA SER A 40 -15.20 3.32 -15.81
C SER A 40 -15.47 4.74 -15.29
N ALA A 41 -16.66 4.99 -14.76
CA ALA A 41 -17.04 6.30 -14.22
C ALA A 41 -16.21 6.67 -12.98
N SER A 42 -16.05 5.75 -12.03
CA SER A 42 -15.24 5.99 -10.83
C SER A 42 -13.79 6.25 -11.20
N HIS A 43 -13.21 5.40 -12.03
CA HIS A 43 -11.80 5.51 -12.41
C HIS A 43 -11.52 6.84 -13.13
N LYS A 44 -12.37 7.24 -14.08
CA LYS A 44 -12.28 8.56 -14.74
C LYS A 44 -12.39 9.72 -13.75
N ALA A 45 -13.28 9.63 -12.75
CA ALA A 45 -13.45 10.67 -11.73
C ALA A 45 -12.21 10.81 -10.80
N HIS A 46 -11.50 9.71 -10.54
CA HIS A 46 -10.20 9.74 -9.85
C HIS A 46 -9.11 10.33 -10.74
N MET A 47 -9.02 9.91 -12.00
CA MET A 47 -8.04 10.43 -12.95
C MET A 47 -8.20 11.93 -13.22
N ALA A 48 -9.43 12.45 -13.24
CA ALA A 48 -9.70 13.88 -13.40
C ALA A 48 -9.12 14.74 -12.26
N ARG A 49 -8.87 14.14 -11.09
CA ARG A 49 -8.32 14.80 -9.90
C ARG A 49 -6.84 14.44 -9.65
N TYR A 50 -6.17 13.79 -10.60
CA TYR A 50 -4.79 13.32 -10.44
C TYR A 50 -3.80 14.44 -10.06
N ALA A 51 -3.97 15.65 -10.58
CA ALA A 51 -3.11 16.79 -10.21
C ALA A 51 -3.19 17.16 -8.71
N GLN A 52 -4.19 16.64 -7.99
CA GLN A 52 -4.42 16.85 -6.56
C GLN A 52 -4.14 15.57 -5.76
N SER A 53 -3.55 14.55 -6.38
CA SER A 53 -3.27 13.26 -5.75
C SER A 53 -1.81 13.12 -5.36
N PHE A 54 -1.56 12.25 -4.38
CA PHE A 54 -0.23 11.91 -3.91
C PHE A 54 -0.18 10.42 -3.57
N THR A 55 0.91 9.76 -3.92
CA THR A 55 1.10 8.32 -3.72
C THR A 55 2.34 8.05 -2.90
N ILE A 56 2.16 7.21 -1.88
CA ILE A 56 3.23 6.69 -1.04
C ILE A 56 3.32 5.20 -1.33
N VAL A 57 4.53 4.71 -1.62
CA VAL A 57 4.82 3.29 -1.64
C VAL A 57 5.42 2.87 -0.30
N VAL A 58 5.06 1.68 0.16
CA VAL A 58 5.60 1.06 1.37
C VAL A 58 6.54 -0.04 0.93
N LEU A 59 7.83 0.10 1.22
CA LEU A 59 8.88 -0.83 0.83
C LEU A 59 9.35 -1.61 2.04
N ALA A 60 9.05 -2.90 2.10
CA ALA A 60 9.60 -3.78 3.11
C ALA A 60 10.98 -4.30 2.69
N ARG A 61 11.85 -4.53 3.67
CA ARG A 61 13.04 -5.36 3.47
C ARG A 61 12.64 -6.81 3.69
N ASP A 62 12.77 -7.62 2.66
CA ASP A 62 12.41 -9.04 2.73
C ASP A 62 13.26 -9.78 3.76
N LYS A 63 12.58 -10.42 4.70
CA LYS A 63 13.15 -11.43 5.59
C LYS A 63 12.92 -12.83 5.02
N GLY A 64 11.81 -13.01 4.31
CA GLY A 64 11.53 -14.21 3.55
C GLY A 64 12.39 -14.35 2.29
N ALA A 65 12.35 -15.54 1.70
CA ALA A 65 12.90 -15.80 0.39
C ALA A 65 11.98 -16.79 -0.35
N GLY A 66 12.04 -16.74 -1.67
CA GLY A 66 11.39 -17.73 -2.55
C GLY A 66 12.42 -18.55 -3.31
N ARG A 67 11.96 -19.33 -4.28
CA ARG A 67 12.78 -20.12 -5.18
C ARG A 67 12.26 -20.00 -6.60
N VAL A 68 13.18 -20.03 -7.55
CA VAL A 68 12.88 -20.26 -8.97
C VAL A 68 13.36 -21.66 -9.34
N SER A 69 12.50 -22.42 -10.00
CA SER A 69 12.82 -23.74 -10.59
C SER A 69 12.35 -23.80 -12.03
N LEU A 70 12.82 -24.78 -12.80
CA LEU A 70 12.29 -25.06 -14.13
C LEU A 70 11.12 -26.04 -14.03
N ASP A 71 10.15 -25.90 -14.91
CA ASP A 71 9.05 -26.85 -15.05
C ASP A 71 9.60 -28.25 -15.38
N PRO A 72 9.26 -29.30 -14.59
CA PRO A 72 9.71 -30.65 -14.86
C PRO A 72 9.26 -31.20 -16.23
N ASP A 73 8.14 -30.72 -16.76
CA ASP A 73 7.50 -31.23 -17.97
C ASP A 73 7.89 -30.42 -19.23
N ASP A 74 8.07 -29.10 -19.10
CA ASP A 74 8.38 -28.19 -20.22
C ASP A 74 9.86 -27.72 -20.23
N GLY A 75 10.62 -27.92 -19.15
CA GLY A 75 12.08 -27.70 -19.04
C GLY A 75 12.56 -26.24 -19.17
N ASP A 76 11.86 -25.40 -19.92
CA ASP A 76 12.23 -24.03 -20.28
C ASP A 76 11.34 -22.98 -19.57
N GLN A 77 10.28 -23.40 -18.88
CA GLN A 77 9.39 -22.49 -18.15
C GLN A 77 9.87 -22.26 -16.70
N PRO A 78 10.15 -21.01 -16.30
CA PRO A 78 10.49 -20.70 -14.92
C PRO A 78 9.24 -20.73 -14.03
N LEU A 79 9.26 -21.57 -13.00
CA LEU A 79 8.30 -21.61 -11.92
C LEU A 79 8.82 -20.78 -10.74
N VAL A 80 8.04 -19.78 -10.33
CA VAL A 80 8.36 -18.92 -9.19
C VAL A 80 7.54 -19.35 -7.99
N ASP A 81 8.21 -19.90 -6.98
CA ASP A 81 7.62 -20.18 -5.66
C ASP A 81 8.04 -19.07 -4.70
N TYR A 82 7.13 -18.13 -4.47
CA TYR A 82 7.32 -17.04 -3.51
C TYR A 82 6.02 -16.78 -2.76
N ALA A 83 6.11 -16.84 -1.44
CA ALA A 83 5.06 -16.41 -0.54
C ALA A 83 5.58 -15.28 0.35
N VAL A 84 4.79 -14.24 0.53
CA VAL A 84 5.13 -13.14 1.43
C VAL A 84 5.28 -13.68 2.84
N HIS A 85 6.47 -13.52 3.42
CA HIS A 85 6.75 -13.99 4.76
C HIS A 85 5.90 -13.22 5.80
N PRO A 86 5.39 -13.86 6.87
CA PRO A 86 4.50 -13.20 7.82
C PRO A 86 5.07 -11.94 8.47
N PHE A 87 6.38 -11.90 8.73
CA PHE A 87 7.05 -10.71 9.26
C PHE A 87 7.03 -9.53 8.28
N ASP A 88 7.17 -9.83 6.99
CA ASP A 88 7.24 -8.83 5.93
C ASP A 88 5.83 -8.28 5.69
N ALA A 89 4.81 -9.16 5.68
CA ALA A 89 3.40 -8.79 5.65
C ALA A 89 3.02 -7.85 6.81
N ASP A 90 3.49 -8.16 8.02
CA ASP A 90 3.31 -7.33 9.21
C ASP A 90 3.97 -5.95 9.06
N SER A 91 5.19 -5.92 8.53
CA SER A 91 5.95 -4.69 8.29
C SER A 91 5.26 -3.81 7.24
N LEU A 92 4.77 -4.41 6.14
CA LEU A 92 3.99 -3.72 5.12
C LEU A 92 2.69 -3.15 5.70
N ARG A 93 1.95 -3.92 6.51
CA ARG A 93 0.74 -3.44 7.19
C ARG A 93 1.04 -2.22 8.05
N ASP A 94 2.08 -2.28 8.88
CA ASP A 94 2.45 -1.17 9.76
C ASP A 94 2.85 0.07 8.95
N GLY A 95 3.53 -0.12 7.81
CA GLY A 95 3.83 0.94 6.85
C GLY A 95 2.60 1.54 6.17
N ILE A 96 1.63 0.74 5.74
CA ILE A 96 0.36 1.24 5.16
C ILE A 96 -0.37 2.13 6.17
N LEU A 97 -0.42 1.71 7.44
CA LEU A 97 -1.05 2.48 8.51
C LEU A 97 -0.34 3.82 8.73
N LEU A 98 0.99 3.84 8.76
CA LEU A 98 1.76 5.08 8.88
C LEU A 98 1.56 5.99 7.66
N ALA A 99 1.60 5.44 6.44
CA ALA A 99 1.34 6.18 5.21
C ALA A 99 -0.04 6.87 5.23
N CYS A 100 -1.08 6.15 5.67
CA CYS A 100 -2.42 6.71 5.82
C CYS A 100 -2.47 7.86 6.82
N ARG A 101 -1.80 7.71 7.98
CA ARG A 101 -1.69 8.78 8.98
C ARG A 101 -0.96 9.99 8.42
N THR A 102 0.13 9.78 7.69
CA THR A 102 0.91 10.84 7.03
C THR A 102 0.05 11.60 6.02
N LEU A 103 -0.67 10.90 5.14
CA LEU A 103 -1.60 11.52 4.17
C LEU A 103 -2.68 12.33 4.89
N ARG A 104 -3.27 11.78 5.96
CA ARG A 104 -4.30 12.47 6.74
C ARG A 104 -3.76 13.73 7.40
N ALA A 105 -2.56 13.66 8.00
CA ALA A 105 -1.88 14.80 8.62
C ALA A 105 -1.50 15.88 7.60
N ALA A 106 -1.17 15.47 6.36
CA ALA A 106 -0.95 16.36 5.22
C ALA A 106 -2.24 16.99 4.65
N GLY A 107 -3.42 16.68 5.20
CA GLY A 107 -4.68 17.27 4.80
C GLY A 107 -5.46 16.48 3.75
N ALA A 108 -5.07 15.24 3.44
CA ALA A 108 -5.82 14.41 2.49
C ALA A 108 -7.28 14.22 2.96
N ILE A 109 -8.20 14.47 2.03
CA ILE A 109 -9.65 14.30 2.24
C ILE A 109 -10.17 12.99 1.66
N GLU A 110 -9.38 12.31 0.82
CA GLU A 110 -9.68 10.97 0.32
C GLU A 110 -8.38 10.15 0.40
N ILE A 111 -8.46 8.96 0.98
CA ILE A 111 -7.31 8.06 1.13
C ILE A 111 -7.75 6.66 0.70
N ALA A 112 -7.04 6.11 -0.28
CA ALA A 112 -7.16 4.72 -0.70
C ALA A 112 -5.94 3.93 -0.23
N SER A 113 -6.14 2.64 0.01
CA SER A 113 -5.05 1.68 0.17
C SER A 113 -5.11 0.67 -0.97
N THR A 114 -4.03 -0.08 -1.19
CA THR A 114 -3.99 -1.16 -2.18
C THR A 114 -4.72 -2.43 -1.73
N LEU A 115 -5.34 -2.42 -0.54
CA LEU A 115 -6.12 -3.54 0.00
C LEU A 115 -7.55 -3.51 -0.59
N PRO A 116 -7.94 -4.47 -1.45
CA PRO A 116 -9.20 -4.38 -2.19
C PRO A 116 -10.44 -4.47 -1.28
N ALA A 117 -10.32 -5.17 -0.16
CA ALA A 117 -11.40 -5.37 0.81
C ALA A 117 -11.70 -4.12 1.66
N VAL A 118 -10.85 -3.10 1.62
CA VAL A 118 -11.01 -1.89 2.45
C VAL A 118 -11.50 -0.74 1.56
N PRO A 119 -12.68 -0.14 1.85
CA PRO A 119 -13.16 1.00 1.10
C PRO A 119 -12.25 2.22 1.31
N HIS A 120 -12.29 3.20 0.40
CA HIS A 120 -11.54 4.44 0.59
C HIS A 120 -12.08 5.19 1.81
N PHE A 121 -11.18 5.83 2.55
CA PHE A 121 -11.58 6.83 3.52
C PHE A 121 -11.92 8.12 2.78
N VAL A 122 -13.07 8.72 3.09
CA VAL A 122 -13.48 10.03 2.58
C VAL A 122 -13.81 10.93 3.76
N ALA A 123 -13.00 11.96 3.99
CA ALA A 123 -13.23 12.97 5.01
C ALA A 123 -14.52 13.75 4.70
N ASP A 124 -15.23 14.13 5.75
CA ASP A 124 -16.43 14.96 5.66
C ASP A 124 -16.16 16.22 6.49
N ALA A 125 -16.06 17.36 5.79
CA ALA A 125 -15.72 18.64 6.40
C ALA A 125 -16.80 19.18 7.34
N ARG A 126 -18.02 18.63 7.28
CA ARG A 126 -19.15 19.05 8.14
C ARG A 126 -19.11 18.39 9.52
N GLN A 127 -18.26 17.38 9.71
CA GLN A 127 -18.19 16.63 10.96
C GLN A 127 -17.33 17.36 12.00
N ALA A 128 -17.76 17.29 13.25
CA ALA A 128 -16.94 17.75 14.37
C ALA A 128 -15.56 17.03 14.38
N PRO A 129 -14.46 17.73 14.72
CA PRO A 129 -13.10 17.16 14.66
C PRO A 129 -12.95 15.80 15.34
N ASP A 130 -13.51 15.64 16.55
CA ASP A 130 -13.43 14.40 17.32
C ASP A 130 -14.18 13.24 16.65
N HIS A 131 -15.30 13.53 15.98
CA HIS A 131 -16.03 12.52 15.22
C HIS A 131 -15.23 12.08 13.99
N ALA A 132 -14.64 13.03 13.27
CA ALA A 132 -13.78 12.73 12.12
C ALA A 132 -12.57 11.88 12.52
N ALA A 133 -11.92 12.18 13.64
CA ALA A 133 -10.79 11.42 14.17
C ALA A 133 -11.19 9.98 14.52
N ARG A 134 -12.30 9.77 15.25
CA ARG A 134 -12.79 8.42 15.59
C ARG A 134 -13.12 7.59 14.35
N ARG A 135 -13.75 8.20 13.33
CA ARG A 135 -14.06 7.51 12.07
C ARG A 135 -12.78 7.10 11.33
N PHE A 136 -11.77 7.96 11.33
CA PHE A 136 -10.47 7.65 10.73
C PHE A 136 -9.79 6.49 11.44
N GLU A 137 -9.74 6.48 12.78
CA GLU A 137 -9.18 5.36 13.55
C GLU A 137 -9.95 4.05 13.33
N LYS A 138 -11.29 4.11 13.24
CA LYS A 138 -12.12 2.95 12.90
C LYS A 138 -11.77 2.39 11.52
N TRP A 139 -11.50 3.27 10.54
CA TRP A 139 -11.07 2.85 9.21
C TRP A 139 -9.66 2.24 9.22
N LEU A 140 -8.71 2.81 9.99
CA LEU A 140 -7.38 2.20 10.18
C LEU A 140 -7.48 0.81 10.83
N ALA A 141 -8.44 0.58 11.73
CA ALA A 141 -8.69 -0.75 12.29
C ALA A 141 -9.17 -1.75 11.22
N GLN A 142 -9.91 -1.32 10.20
CA GLN A 142 -10.29 -2.17 9.07
C GLN A 142 -9.06 -2.57 8.23
N ILE A 143 -8.14 -1.64 7.98
CA ILE A 143 -6.85 -1.95 7.34
C ILE A 143 -6.07 -2.98 8.15
N ARG A 144 -5.99 -2.79 9.47
CA ARG A 144 -5.28 -3.71 10.37
C ARG A 144 -5.89 -5.12 10.33
N ALA A 145 -7.21 -5.22 10.30
CA ALA A 145 -7.93 -6.48 10.24
C ALA A 145 -7.83 -7.18 8.87
N ALA A 146 -7.85 -6.42 7.77
CA ALA A 146 -7.65 -6.95 6.43
C ALA A 146 -6.24 -7.55 6.29
N GLY A 147 -5.22 -6.79 6.72
CA GLY A 147 -3.82 -7.18 6.67
C GLY A 147 -3.28 -7.34 5.24
N VAL A 148 -1.98 -7.63 5.14
CA VAL A 148 -1.32 -8.00 3.88
C VAL A 148 -1.26 -9.52 3.84
N LYS A 149 -1.73 -10.13 2.76
CA LYS A 149 -1.83 -11.60 2.63
C LYS A 149 -1.41 -12.02 1.22
N PRO A 150 -0.85 -13.23 1.04
CA PRO A 150 -0.58 -13.78 -0.29
C PRO A 150 -1.83 -13.73 -1.18
N GLY A 151 -1.66 -13.28 -2.42
CA GLY A 151 -2.74 -13.18 -3.40
C GLY A 151 -3.79 -12.08 -3.13
N HIS A 152 -3.59 -11.22 -2.13
CA HIS A 152 -4.53 -10.16 -1.77
C HIS A 152 -3.89 -8.77 -1.83
N GLY A 153 -4.41 -7.94 -2.73
CA GLY A 153 -3.94 -6.57 -2.94
C GLY A 153 -2.76 -6.47 -3.89
N VAL A 154 -2.35 -5.24 -4.17
CA VAL A 154 -1.25 -4.95 -5.09
C VAL A 154 0.06 -4.96 -4.30
N LEU A 155 0.86 -6.00 -4.53
CA LEU A 155 2.24 -6.12 -4.08
C LEU A 155 3.13 -6.26 -5.32
N GLY A 156 4.33 -5.69 -5.25
CA GLY A 156 5.31 -5.77 -6.31
C GLY A 156 6.71 -5.74 -5.73
N SER A 157 7.69 -6.06 -6.57
CA SER A 157 9.11 -5.91 -6.25
C SER A 157 9.61 -4.58 -6.79
N ALA A 158 10.28 -3.79 -5.94
CA ALA A 158 11.00 -2.60 -6.35
C ALA A 158 12.49 -2.96 -6.50
N HIS A 159 12.95 -2.99 -7.75
CA HIS A 159 14.30 -3.38 -8.20
C HIS A 159 14.63 -4.88 -8.03
N GLN A 160 14.75 -5.54 -9.18
CA GLN A 160 15.58 -6.75 -9.37
C GLN A 160 16.82 -6.36 -10.17
#